data_AF-A0A7H2BED4-F1
#
_entry.id   AF-A0A7H2BED4-F1
#
_cell.length_a   1.000
_cell.length_b   1.000
_cell.length_c   1.000
_cell.angle_alpha   90.00
_cell.angle_beta   90.00
_cell.angle_gamma   90.00
#
_symmetry.space_group_name_H-M   'P 1'
#
loop_
_entity.id
_entity.type
_entity.pdbx_description
1 polymer ?
#
loop_
_entity_poly.entity_id
_entity_poly.type
_entity_poly.pdbx_seq_one_letter_code
_entity_poly.pdbx_strand_id
1 'polypeptide(L)'
;MAIAICPVVSSQPTALASELNQEVYGYSLNGWPIHNPADDVSTVEKCDISGISSSCEMRIWDVNIVLSDLVRQMHYRVKDIRSGEISGWKDVTEAAIQTPYSNLSSGTALQIRPSMPLDSCFAYEIQILEEVLKDYEGVVSWGGVMDKKDESLFYINTSPNEPLFIKVAEKVRV
;
A
#
# COMPACT_ATOMS: atom_id res chain seq x y z
N MET A 1 -26.33 -5.45 26.35
CA MET A 1 -25.19 -5.78 25.47
C MET A 1 -24.82 -4.52 24.71
N ALA A 2 -23.70 -3.89 25.04
CA ALA A 2 -23.19 -2.75 24.28
C ALA A 2 -22.30 -3.29 23.16
N ILE A 3 -22.66 -2.99 21.91
CA ILE A 3 -21.84 -3.30 20.73
C ILE A 3 -20.70 -2.29 20.74
N ALA A 4 -19.47 -2.77 20.96
CA ALA A 4 -18.27 -1.96 20.81
C ALA A 4 -18.05 -1.71 19.32
N ILE A 5 -18.32 -0.48 18.89
CA ILE A 5 -18.00 0.00 17.55
C ILE A 5 -16.48 0.19 17.56
N CYS A 6 -15.75 -0.68 16.86
CA CYS A 6 -14.33 -0.45 16.59
C CYS A 6 -14.19 0.90 15.89
N PRO A 7 -13.31 1.81 16.33
CA PRO A 7 -13.11 3.06 15.63
C PRO A 7 -12.60 2.74 14.22
N VAL A 8 -13.30 3.25 13.21
CA VAL A 8 -12.78 3.36 11.85
C VAL A 8 -11.42 4.03 11.96
N VAL A 9 -10.35 3.32 11.60
CA VAL A 9 -9.03 3.91 11.42
C VAL A 9 -9.20 5.00 10.38
N SER A 10 -8.98 6.25 10.79
CA SER A 10 -9.09 7.40 9.91
C SER A 10 -8.19 7.20 8.69
N SER A 11 -8.77 7.36 7.51
CA SER A 11 -8.06 7.39 6.22
C SER A 11 -7.25 8.67 6.01
N GLN A 12 -7.18 9.54 7.03
CA GLN A 12 -6.45 10.80 6.95
C GLN A 12 -4.99 10.61 7.36
N PRO A 13 -4.05 11.20 6.61
CA PRO A 13 -2.64 11.24 6.99
C PRO A 13 -2.48 11.94 8.34
N THR A 14 -1.50 11.49 9.14
CA THR A 14 -1.10 12.19 10.37
C THR A 14 -0.74 13.65 10.05
N ALA A 15 -1.02 14.59 10.96
CA ALA A 15 -0.81 16.03 10.77
C ALA A 15 0.60 16.40 10.26
N LEU A 16 1.63 15.62 10.62
CA LEU A 16 3.01 15.78 10.16
C LEU A 16 3.19 15.53 8.64
N ALA A 17 2.45 14.57 8.07
CA ALA A 17 2.49 14.28 6.63
C ALA A 17 1.83 15.39 5.81
N SER A 18 0.90 16.15 6.42
CA SER A 18 0.20 17.24 5.75
C SER A 18 1.03 18.53 5.65
N GLU A 19 2.01 18.76 6.55
CA GLU A 19 2.86 19.96 6.54
C GLU A 19 4.01 19.89 5.50
N LEU A 20 4.50 18.70 5.16
CA LEU A 20 5.59 18.50 4.19
C LEU A 20 5.18 18.66 2.71
N ASN A 21 3.88 18.77 2.45
CA ASN A 21 3.27 18.72 1.12
C ASN A 21 3.13 20.11 0.45
N GLN A 22 3.55 21.20 1.11
CA GLN A 22 3.09 22.54 0.73
C GLN A 22 3.98 23.40 -0.18
N GLU A 23 5.18 23.01 -0.62
CA GLU A 23 5.94 23.84 -1.59
C GLU A 23 6.65 23.09 -2.72
N VAL A 24 6.74 21.76 -2.66
CA VAL A 24 7.36 20.92 -3.70
C VAL A 24 6.60 19.61 -3.76
N TYR A 25 6.22 19.14 -4.96
CA TYR A 25 5.62 17.82 -5.22
C TYR A 25 6.62 16.66 -4.95
N GLY A 26 7.38 16.73 -3.86
CA GLY A 26 8.46 15.81 -3.51
C GLY A 26 8.06 14.70 -2.56
N TYR A 27 6.84 14.71 -2.00
CA TYR A 27 6.35 13.72 -1.06
C TYR A 27 4.96 13.20 -1.44
N SER A 28 4.73 11.90 -1.25
CA SER A 28 3.41 11.28 -1.36
C SER A 28 2.55 11.57 -0.13
N LEU A 29 1.27 11.25 -0.21
CA LEU A 29 0.27 11.51 0.82
C LEU A 29 0.64 10.91 2.19
N ASN A 30 1.31 9.76 2.21
CA ASN A 30 1.83 9.12 3.43
C ASN A 30 3.18 9.67 3.93
N GLY A 31 3.69 10.77 3.34
CA GLY A 31 4.92 11.44 3.78
C GLY A 31 6.23 10.81 3.30
N TRP A 32 6.17 9.89 2.32
CA TRP A 32 7.38 9.32 1.72
C TRP A 32 7.85 10.15 0.53
N PRO A 33 9.18 10.31 0.32
CA PRO A 33 9.68 10.97 -0.86
C PRO A 33 9.20 10.28 -2.15
N ILE A 34 8.70 11.06 -3.10
CA ILE A 34 8.39 10.57 -4.44
C ILE A 34 9.69 10.18 -5.13
N HIS A 35 9.69 9.03 -5.78
CA HIS A 35 10.85 8.59 -6.54
C HIS A 35 10.92 9.34 -7.87
N ASN A 36 12.07 9.97 -8.13
CA ASN A 36 12.41 10.54 -9.41
C ASN A 36 13.34 9.55 -10.17
N PRO A 37 12.90 8.99 -11.32
CA PRO A 37 13.72 8.05 -12.10
C PRO A 37 15.03 8.63 -12.63
N ALA A 38 15.16 9.97 -12.64
CA ALA A 38 16.39 10.65 -13.05
C ALA A 38 17.44 10.75 -11.93
N ASP A 39 17.13 10.29 -10.71
CA ASP A 39 18.09 10.30 -9.60
C ASP A 39 19.14 9.19 -9.78
N ASP A 40 20.40 9.49 -9.45
CA ASP A 40 21.54 8.55 -9.58
C ASP A 40 21.40 7.30 -8.66
N VAL A 41 20.62 7.41 -7.58
CA VAL A 41 20.37 6.32 -6.64
C VAL A 41 18.89 6.02 -6.63
N SER A 42 18.51 4.85 -7.17
CA SER A 42 17.11 4.44 -7.13
C SER A 42 16.71 4.04 -5.72
N THR A 43 15.52 4.50 -5.30
CA THR A 43 14.87 4.03 -4.08
C THR A 43 13.72 3.07 -4.37
N VAL A 44 13.44 2.81 -5.65
CA VAL A 44 12.41 1.90 -6.15
C VAL A 44 13.07 0.93 -7.10
N GLU A 45 12.91 -0.36 -6.84
CA GLU A 45 13.46 -1.41 -7.70
C GLU A 45 12.40 -2.46 -7.99
N LYS A 46 12.65 -3.25 -9.04
CA LYS A 46 11.84 -4.43 -9.30
C LYS A 46 12.13 -5.47 -8.21
N CYS A 47 11.14 -5.75 -7.38
CA CYS A 47 11.24 -6.68 -6.27
C CYS A 47 10.47 -7.97 -6.61
N ASP A 48 11.15 -9.11 -6.46
CA ASP A 48 10.52 -10.43 -6.54
C ASP A 48 9.72 -10.71 -5.26
N ILE A 49 8.53 -11.29 -5.42
CA ILE A 49 7.63 -11.58 -4.30
C ILE A 49 7.77 -13.06 -3.94
N SER A 50 8.50 -13.35 -2.86
CA SER A 50 8.74 -14.73 -2.43
C SER A 50 7.45 -15.51 -2.21
N GLY A 51 7.42 -16.76 -2.67
CA GLY A 51 6.26 -17.65 -2.60
C GLY A 51 5.31 -17.55 -3.79
N ILE A 52 5.41 -16.51 -4.62
CA ILE A 52 4.64 -16.42 -5.87
C ILE A 52 5.56 -16.11 -7.06
N SER A 53 5.23 -16.59 -8.26
CA SER A 53 6.00 -16.30 -9.47
C SER A 53 5.63 -14.93 -10.06
N SER A 54 5.83 -13.86 -9.26
CA SER A 54 5.48 -12.48 -9.63
C SER A 54 6.48 -11.48 -9.03
N SER A 55 6.52 -10.29 -9.64
CA SER A 55 7.39 -9.18 -9.24
C SER A 55 6.73 -7.86 -9.61
N CYS A 56 7.09 -6.78 -8.93
CA CYS A 56 6.71 -5.41 -9.31
C CYS A 56 7.69 -4.38 -8.75
N GLU A 57 7.66 -3.17 -9.29
CA GLU A 57 8.48 -2.05 -8.84
C GLU A 57 7.97 -1.53 -7.49
N MET A 58 8.79 -1.62 -6.44
CA MET A 58 8.46 -1.18 -5.09
C MET A 58 9.64 -0.44 -4.47
N ARG A 59 9.35 0.40 -3.48
CA ARG A 59 10.41 0.99 -2.66
C ARG A 59 11.14 -0.11 -1.91
N ILE A 60 12.47 -0.07 -1.98
CA ILE A 60 13.35 -1.07 -1.36
C ILE A 60 13.36 -0.97 0.19
N TRP A 61 14.02 -1.93 0.84
CA TRP A 61 14.15 -2.10 2.30
C TRP A 61 12.91 -2.67 3.01
N ASP A 62 12.40 -1.99 4.03
CA ASP A 62 11.28 -2.52 4.81
C ASP A 62 9.96 -2.46 4.03
N VAL A 63 9.86 -1.55 3.07
CA VAL A 63 8.63 -1.39 2.26
C VAL A 63 8.39 -2.61 1.38
N ASN A 64 9.40 -3.06 0.61
CA ASN A 64 9.22 -4.26 -0.22
C ASN A 64 9.03 -5.51 0.62
N ILE A 65 9.52 -5.57 1.87
CA ILE A 65 9.24 -6.69 2.78
C ILE A 65 7.76 -6.72 3.16
N VAL A 66 7.21 -5.60 3.64
CA VAL A 66 5.81 -5.51 4.05
C VAL A 66 4.86 -5.74 2.87
N LEU A 67 5.11 -5.07 1.73
CA LEU A 67 4.24 -5.19 0.57
C LEU A 67 4.32 -6.57 -0.11
N SER A 68 5.50 -7.20 -0.14
CA SER A 68 5.62 -8.56 -0.67
C SER A 68 4.91 -9.57 0.23
N ASP A 69 5.02 -9.41 1.56
CA ASP A 69 4.29 -10.26 2.49
C ASP A 69 2.77 -10.10 2.33
N LEU A 70 2.28 -8.85 2.20
CA LEU A 70 0.87 -8.58 1.90
C LEU A 70 0.40 -9.32 0.66
N VAL A 71 1.10 -9.18 -0.46
CA VAL A 71 0.72 -9.87 -1.70
C VAL A 71 0.68 -11.38 -1.50
N ARG A 72 1.65 -11.95 -0.80
CA ARG A 72 1.69 -13.39 -0.48
C ARG A 72 0.46 -13.81 0.34
N GLN A 73 0.09 -13.04 1.36
CA GLN A 73 -1.11 -13.31 2.17
C GLN A 73 -2.39 -13.19 1.33
N MET A 74 -2.48 -12.18 0.48
CA MET A 74 -3.62 -12.00 -0.43
C MET A 74 -3.75 -13.18 -1.40
N HIS A 75 -2.63 -13.65 -1.97
CA HIS A 75 -2.59 -14.81 -2.86
C HIS A 75 -3.11 -16.08 -2.16
N TYR A 76 -2.62 -16.39 -0.97
CA TYR A 76 -2.96 -17.66 -0.30
C TYR A 76 -4.27 -17.66 0.49
N ARG A 77 -4.70 -16.51 1.03
CA ARG A 77 -5.87 -16.44 1.92
C ARG A 77 -7.10 -15.90 1.22
N VAL A 78 -6.94 -14.94 0.31
CA VAL A 78 -8.08 -14.26 -0.32
C VAL A 78 -8.37 -14.88 -1.68
N LYS A 79 -7.40 -14.80 -2.59
CA LYS A 79 -7.55 -15.26 -3.97
C LYS A 79 -6.23 -15.34 -4.70
N ASP A 80 -6.03 -16.42 -5.44
CA ASP A 80 -4.87 -16.61 -6.29
C ASP A 80 -4.63 -15.39 -7.20
N ILE A 81 -3.43 -14.83 -7.06
CA ILE A 81 -2.89 -13.76 -7.91
C ILE A 81 -2.04 -14.39 -9.01
N ARG A 82 -2.34 -14.07 -10.27
CA ARG A 82 -1.60 -14.55 -11.43
C ARG A 82 -0.43 -13.63 -11.78
N SER A 83 0.51 -14.17 -12.55
CA SER A 83 1.59 -13.36 -13.12
C SER A 83 1.01 -12.22 -13.97
N GLY A 84 1.53 -11.01 -13.79
CA GLY A 84 1.04 -9.79 -14.48
C GLY A 84 -0.18 -9.13 -13.82
N GLU A 85 -0.73 -9.70 -12.75
CA GLU A 85 -1.85 -9.08 -12.01
C GLU A 85 -1.39 -8.14 -10.89
N ILE A 86 -0.10 -7.78 -10.85
CA ILE A 86 0.45 -6.85 -9.85
C ILE A 86 1.08 -5.67 -10.60
N SER A 87 0.75 -4.46 -10.16
CA SER A 87 1.35 -3.23 -10.66
C SER A 87 1.87 -2.42 -9.47
N GLY A 88 3.15 -2.05 -9.52
CA GLY A 88 3.83 -1.29 -8.47
C GLY A 88 3.90 0.20 -8.79
N TRP A 89 5.10 0.76 -8.66
CA TRP A 89 5.39 2.17 -8.86
C TRP A 89 4.83 2.76 -10.16
N LYS A 90 4.39 4.02 -10.09
CA LYS A 90 3.91 4.81 -11.23
C LYS A 90 4.39 6.24 -11.12
N ASP A 91 4.68 6.87 -12.25
CA ASP A 91 4.97 8.30 -12.31
C ASP A 91 3.88 9.13 -11.62
N VAL A 92 4.31 10.19 -10.95
CA VAL A 92 3.41 11.13 -10.28
C VAL A 92 2.59 11.90 -11.32
N THR A 93 1.31 12.09 -11.02
CA THR A 93 0.42 12.97 -11.78
C THR A 93 -0.19 14.01 -10.85
N GLU A 94 -0.51 15.19 -11.38
CA GLU A 94 -1.17 16.26 -10.61
C GLU A 94 -2.48 15.78 -9.99
N ALA A 95 -3.22 14.89 -10.67
CA ALA A 95 -4.45 14.32 -10.15
C ALA A 95 -4.23 13.32 -9.00
N ALA A 96 -3.05 12.70 -8.93
CA ALA A 96 -2.73 11.67 -7.93
C ALA A 96 -2.09 12.25 -6.66
N ILE A 97 -1.40 13.38 -6.74
CA ILE A 97 -0.49 13.88 -5.68
C ILE A 97 -1.16 14.05 -4.31
N GLN A 98 -2.42 14.53 -4.28
CA GLN A 98 -3.19 14.73 -3.04
C GLN A 98 -4.10 13.55 -2.69
N THR A 99 -3.82 12.38 -3.23
CA THR A 99 -4.65 11.18 -3.06
C THR A 99 -3.77 9.99 -2.68
N PRO A 100 -4.36 8.88 -2.18
CA PRO A 100 -3.62 7.65 -1.93
C PRO A 100 -2.87 7.10 -3.16
N TYR A 101 -3.25 7.50 -4.39
CA TYR A 101 -2.51 7.14 -5.60
C TYR A 101 -1.09 7.69 -5.65
N SER A 102 -0.80 8.81 -4.97
CA SER A 102 0.57 9.34 -4.84
C SER A 102 1.54 8.37 -4.17
N ASN A 103 1.03 7.43 -3.35
CA ASN A 103 1.84 6.42 -2.69
C ASN A 103 2.44 5.41 -3.70
N LEU A 104 1.84 5.27 -4.90
CA LEU A 104 2.45 4.51 -6.00
C LEU A 104 3.73 5.22 -6.47
N SER A 105 3.74 6.55 -6.51
CA SER A 105 4.88 7.34 -6.98
C SER A 105 6.05 7.40 -6.00
N SER A 106 5.80 7.13 -4.71
CA SER A 106 6.87 6.89 -3.73
C SER A 106 7.29 5.43 -3.62
N GLY A 107 6.66 4.52 -4.38
CA GLY A 107 6.91 3.07 -4.34
C GLY A 107 6.36 2.38 -3.09
N THR A 108 5.47 3.04 -2.34
CA THR A 108 4.92 2.57 -1.07
C THR A 108 3.49 2.05 -1.19
N ALA A 109 3.05 1.80 -2.41
CA ALA A 109 1.78 1.21 -2.75
C ALA A 109 1.93 0.25 -3.91
N LEU A 110 0.94 -0.62 -4.07
CA LEU A 110 0.79 -1.49 -5.22
C LEU A 110 -0.69 -1.69 -5.54
N GLN A 111 -0.96 -2.19 -6.73
CA GLN A 111 -2.28 -2.62 -7.16
C GLN A 111 -2.29 -4.12 -7.44
N ILE A 112 -3.29 -4.82 -6.92
CA ILE A 112 -3.56 -6.24 -7.19
C ILE A 112 -4.81 -6.33 -8.08
N ARG A 113 -4.66 -6.98 -9.24
CA ARG A 113 -5.69 -7.14 -10.27
C ARG A 113 -6.35 -5.80 -10.71
N PRO A 114 -5.55 -4.78 -11.11
CA PRO A 114 -6.07 -3.44 -11.44
C PRO A 114 -7.03 -3.39 -12.65
N SER A 115 -7.08 -4.45 -13.47
CA SER A 115 -8.00 -4.55 -14.60
C SER A 115 -9.39 -5.06 -14.23
N MET A 116 -9.60 -5.47 -12.97
CA MET A 116 -10.90 -5.98 -12.54
C MET A 116 -11.91 -4.84 -12.43
N PRO A 117 -13.20 -5.09 -12.75
CA PRO A 117 -14.25 -4.12 -12.53
C PRO A 117 -14.36 -3.72 -11.05
N LEU A 118 -14.96 -2.55 -10.80
CA LEU A 118 -15.34 -2.15 -9.45
C LEU A 118 -16.36 -3.14 -8.84
N ASP A 119 -16.30 -3.33 -7.53
CA ASP A 119 -17.13 -4.26 -6.76
C ASP A 119 -17.00 -5.71 -7.26
N SER A 120 -15.79 -6.09 -7.68
CA SER A 120 -15.47 -7.45 -8.14
C SER A 120 -15.04 -8.37 -6.99
N CYS A 121 -14.73 -7.80 -5.83
CA CYS A 121 -14.51 -8.56 -4.60
C CYS A 121 -15.83 -9.09 -4.03
N PHE A 122 -15.91 -10.40 -3.82
CA PHE A 122 -17.06 -11.00 -3.15
C PHE A 122 -17.06 -10.66 -1.65
N ALA A 123 -18.25 -10.63 -1.02
CA ALA A 123 -18.37 -10.30 0.40
C ALA A 123 -17.51 -11.17 1.34
N TYR A 124 -17.34 -12.46 1.02
CA TYR A 124 -16.46 -13.34 1.80
C TYR A 124 -14.97 -13.06 1.55
N GLU A 125 -14.58 -12.65 0.33
CA GLU A 125 -13.20 -12.24 0.02
C GLU A 125 -12.85 -10.96 0.81
N ILE A 126 -13.80 -10.02 0.92
CA ILE A 126 -13.64 -8.80 1.73
C ILE A 126 -13.43 -9.14 3.21
N GLN A 127 -14.19 -10.08 3.78
CA GLN A 127 -14.01 -10.50 5.17
C GLN A 127 -12.61 -11.06 5.44
N ILE A 128 -12.09 -11.88 4.53
CA ILE A 128 -10.74 -12.46 4.68
C ILE A 128 -9.66 -11.38 4.46
N LEU A 129 -9.87 -10.47 3.50
CA LEU A 129 -9.00 -9.31 3.27
C LEU A 129 -8.90 -8.46 4.54
N GLU A 130 -10.02 -8.12 5.17
CA GLU A 130 -10.05 -7.37 6.43
C GLU A 130 -9.33 -8.11 7.56
N GLU A 131 -9.38 -9.44 7.58
CA GLU A 131 -8.60 -10.25 8.53
C GLU A 131 -7.10 -10.18 8.24
N VAL A 132 -6.69 -10.31 6.97
CA VAL A 132 -5.30 -10.14 6.54
C VAL A 132 -4.76 -8.77 6.93
N LEU A 133 -5.54 -7.70 6.72
CA LEU A 133 -5.10 -6.34 7.05
C LEU A 133 -4.84 -6.13 8.56
N LYS A 134 -5.49 -6.90 9.44
CA LYS A 134 -5.23 -6.85 10.89
C LYS A 134 -3.82 -7.31 11.24
N ASP A 135 -3.21 -8.17 10.42
CA ASP A 135 -1.83 -8.63 10.64
C ASP A 135 -0.82 -7.48 10.52
N TYR A 136 -1.16 -6.42 9.78
CA TYR A 136 -0.34 -5.23 9.59
C TYR A 136 -0.65 -4.09 10.56
N GLU A 137 -1.52 -4.30 11.55
CA GLU A 137 -1.74 -3.38 12.68
C GLU A 137 -2.05 -1.91 12.25
N GLY A 138 -2.65 -1.72 11.07
CA GLY A 138 -2.97 -0.41 10.50
C GLY A 138 -1.85 0.25 9.67
N VAL A 139 -0.69 -0.41 9.52
CA VAL A 139 0.40 0.03 8.64
C VAL A 139 0.02 -0.07 7.16
N VAL A 140 -0.84 -1.02 6.79
CA VAL A 140 -1.34 -1.18 5.43
C VAL A 140 -2.82 -0.81 5.37
N SER A 141 -3.18 0.00 4.39
CA SER A 141 -4.55 0.38 4.06
C SER A 141 -4.96 -0.17 2.69
N TRP A 142 -6.28 -0.31 2.49
CA TRP A 142 -6.88 -0.79 1.23
C TRP A 142 -7.79 0.29 0.61
N GLY A 143 -7.72 0.45 -0.71
CA GLY A 143 -8.48 1.45 -1.45
C GLY A 143 -9.97 1.14 -1.61
N GLY A 144 -10.42 -0.07 -1.28
CA GLY A 144 -11.84 -0.45 -1.36
C GLY A 144 -12.75 0.27 -0.35
N VAL A 145 -12.17 0.93 0.66
CA VAL A 145 -12.91 1.75 1.65
C VAL A 145 -12.80 3.26 1.39
N MET A 146 -12.15 3.69 0.31
CA MET A 146 -12.07 5.10 -0.08
C MET A 146 -13.40 5.60 -0.65
N ASP A 147 -13.67 6.91 -0.54
CA ASP A 147 -14.85 7.55 -1.16
C ASP A 147 -14.93 7.26 -2.66
N LYS A 148 -13.79 7.43 -3.35
CA LYS A 148 -13.58 6.91 -4.70
C LYS A 148 -12.88 5.55 -4.56
N LYS A 149 -13.68 4.51 -4.45
CA LYS A 149 -13.21 3.13 -4.28
C LYS A 149 -12.21 2.72 -5.37
N ASP A 150 -11.17 2.02 -4.93
CA ASP A 150 -10.27 1.25 -5.78
C ASP A 150 -9.88 -0.04 -5.05
N GLU A 151 -10.57 -1.13 -5.37
CA GLU A 151 -10.36 -2.44 -4.73
C GLU A 151 -8.99 -3.05 -5.07
N SER A 152 -8.30 -2.53 -6.08
CA SER A 152 -6.97 -3.01 -6.43
C SER A 152 -5.88 -2.39 -5.56
N LEU A 153 -6.09 -1.18 -5.04
CA LEU A 153 -5.05 -0.37 -4.40
C LEU A 153 -4.77 -0.79 -2.94
N PHE A 154 -3.51 -1.02 -2.62
CA PHE A 154 -3.01 -1.21 -1.26
C PHE A 154 -1.79 -0.31 -1.03
N TYR A 155 -1.68 0.29 0.16
CA TYR A 155 -0.62 1.27 0.43
C TYR A 155 -0.19 1.27 1.89
N ILE A 156 1.08 1.60 2.12
CA ILE A 156 1.60 1.92 3.45
C ILE A 156 0.93 3.21 3.93
N ASN A 157 0.29 3.17 5.10
CA ASN A 157 -0.49 4.26 5.69
C ASN A 157 0.29 5.07 6.75
N THR A 158 1.59 4.83 6.87
CA THR A 158 2.47 5.43 7.87
C THR A 158 3.64 6.14 7.21
N SER A 159 4.19 7.15 7.89
CA SER A 159 5.41 7.82 7.43
C SER A 159 6.66 6.93 7.68
N PRO A 160 7.80 7.21 7.01
CA PRO A 160 9.00 6.37 7.08
C PRO A 160 9.55 6.12 8.49
N ASN A 161 9.37 7.10 9.40
CA ASN A 161 9.96 7.09 10.73
C ASN A 161 8.96 6.68 11.83
N GLU A 162 7.76 6.24 11.46
CA GLU A 162 6.78 5.74 12.43
C GLU A 162 7.27 4.44 13.07
N PRO A 163 7.41 4.36 14.41
CA PRO A 163 7.88 3.15 15.09
C PRO A 163 7.04 1.91 14.79
N LEU A 164 5.73 2.10 14.54
CA LEU A 164 4.82 1.02 14.17
C LEU A 164 5.17 0.38 12.83
N PHE A 165 5.62 1.17 11.84
CA PHE A 165 6.06 0.66 10.55
C PHE A 165 7.25 -0.29 10.71
N ILE A 166 8.27 0.14 11.46
CA ILE A 166 9.48 -0.64 11.73
C ILE A 166 9.12 -1.96 12.44
N LYS A 167 8.27 -1.89 13.47
CA LYS A 167 7.78 -3.09 14.20
C LYS A 167 7.08 -4.09 13.28
N VAL A 168 6.19 -3.61 12.40
CA VAL A 168 5.47 -4.48 11.46
C VAL A 168 6.41 -5.07 10.42
N ALA A 169 7.36 -4.28 9.91
CA ALA A 169 8.37 -4.78 8.98
C ALA A 169 9.23 -5.89 9.60
N GLU A 170 9.66 -5.73 10.85
CA GLU A 170 10.38 -6.79 11.59
C GLU A 170 9.51 -8.03 11.81
N LYS A 171 8.22 -7.86 12.13
CA LYS A 171 7.27 -8.96 12.37
C LYS A 171 7.08 -9.85 11.13
N VAL A 172 7.04 -9.26 9.93
CA VAL A 172 6.76 -9.98 8.68
C VAL A 172 8.02 -10.38 7.90
N ARG A 173 9.19 -9.97 8.39
CA ARG A 173 10.48 -10.35 7.84
C ARG A 173 10.72 -11.85 8.08
N VAL A 174 10.65 -12.63 7.00
CA VAL A 174 10.98 -14.07 6.95
C VAL A 174 12.41 -14.31 6.50
#